data_AF-A0A183GCS3-F1
#
_entry.id   AF-A0A183GCS3-F1
#
_cell.length_a   1.000
_cell.length_b   1.000
_cell.length_c   1.000
_cell.angle_alpha   90.00
_cell.angle_beta   90.00
_cell.angle_gamma   90.00
#
_symmetry.space_group_name_H-M   'P 1'
#
loop_
_entity.id
_entity.type
_entity.pdbx_description
1 polymer ?
#
loop_
_entity_poly.entity_id
_entity_poly.type
_entity_poly.pdbx_seq_one_letter_code
_entity_poly.pdbx_strand_id
1 'polypeptide(L)'
;MICEGDNSVCEMKCVVYKVVCVSCEEFYIGETARPLWKRMDEHVRALRNPQSYPDNPFSKHHTLKHTREPPPQLRFSIFHKNLADPVERKIKEALEIKHWEPPINNREEMKYAMSLITL
;
A
#
# COMPACT_ATOMS: atom_id res chain seq x y z
N MET A 1 9.04 -1.94 -10.78
CA MET A 1 8.46 -0.90 -9.90
C MET A 1 8.23 0.29 -10.79
N ILE A 2 7.03 0.88 -10.72
CA ILE A 2 6.64 2.00 -11.57
C ILE A 2 6.02 3.06 -10.65
N CYS A 3 6.55 4.29 -10.63
CA CYS A 3 5.88 5.45 -10.02
C CYS A 3 5.11 6.18 -11.12
N GLU A 4 3.81 6.39 -10.95
CA GLU A 4 3.00 7.19 -11.87
C GLU A 4 2.88 8.64 -11.38
N GLY A 5 3.25 9.59 -12.23
CA GLY A 5 3.23 11.03 -11.97
C GLY A 5 4.60 11.70 -12.17
N ASP A 6 4.78 12.92 -11.65
CA ASP A 6 6.07 13.62 -11.69
C ASP A 6 7.19 12.78 -11.06
N ASN A 7 8.42 12.90 -11.57
CA ASN A 7 9.60 12.17 -11.08
C ASN A 7 9.87 12.31 -9.56
N SER A 8 9.24 13.28 -8.89
CA SER A 8 9.32 13.51 -7.45
C SER A 8 8.33 12.68 -6.61
N VAL A 9 7.37 11.97 -7.22
CA VAL A 9 6.32 11.21 -6.51
C VAL A 9 6.93 10.21 -5.50
N CYS A 10 7.97 9.49 -5.90
CA CYS A 10 8.61 8.50 -5.02
C CYS A 10 9.36 9.17 -3.84
N GLU A 11 9.72 10.45 -3.94
CA GLU A 11 10.42 11.20 -2.89
C GLU A 11 9.47 11.85 -1.88
N MET A 12 8.18 11.96 -2.22
CA MET A 12 7.19 12.61 -1.36
C MET A 12 7.04 11.88 -0.02
N LYS A 13 6.78 12.68 1.02
CA LYS A 13 6.57 12.26 2.40
C LYS A 13 5.17 12.64 2.84
N CYS A 14 4.69 12.04 3.94
CA CYS A 14 3.41 12.39 4.54
C CYS A 14 2.25 12.24 3.53
N VAL A 15 2.19 11.06 2.90
CA VAL A 15 1.25 10.75 1.82
C VAL A 15 0.37 9.56 2.16
N VAL A 16 -0.81 9.51 1.55
CA VAL A 16 -1.60 8.29 1.36
C VAL A 16 -1.43 7.86 -0.09
N TYR A 17 -1.08 6.60 -0.31
CA TYR A 17 -0.71 6.07 -1.62
C TYR A 17 -1.53 4.83 -1.97
N LYS A 18 -1.63 4.57 -3.27
CA LYS A 18 -2.19 3.34 -3.85
C LYS A 18 -1.09 2.54 -4.51
N VAL A 19 -1.16 1.23 -4.34
CA VAL A 19 -0.27 0.27 -5.00
C VAL A 19 -1.12 -0.72 -5.77
N VAL A 20 -0.82 -0.91 -7.05
CA VAL A 20 -1.53 -1.84 -7.93
C VAL A 20 -0.58 -2.96 -8.35
N CYS A 21 -1.05 -4.20 -8.23
CA CYS A 21 -0.39 -5.36 -8.79
C CYS A 21 -0.64 -5.42 -10.30
N VAL A 22 0.40 -5.27 -11.12
CA VAL A 22 0.23 -5.13 -12.59
C VAL A 22 -0.26 -6.42 -13.26
N SER A 23 -0.10 -7.59 -12.64
CA SER A 23 -0.54 -8.86 -13.22
C SER A 23 -2.03 -9.14 -13.05
N CYS A 24 -2.66 -8.64 -11.97
CA CYS A 24 -4.05 -8.94 -11.64
C CYS A 24 -4.92 -7.72 -11.28
N GLU A 25 -4.34 -6.52 -11.30
CA GLU A 25 -4.98 -5.24 -10.96
C GLU A 25 -5.60 -5.14 -9.56
N GLU A 26 -5.40 -6.15 -8.69
CA GLU A 26 -5.68 -6.02 -7.26
C GLU A 26 -4.77 -4.94 -6.66
N PHE A 27 -5.28 -4.23 -5.66
CA PHE A 27 -4.60 -3.05 -5.12
C PHE A 27 -4.65 -2.96 -3.61
N TYR A 28 -3.72 -2.16 -3.10
CA TYR A 28 -3.49 -1.82 -1.69
C TYR A 28 -3.52 -0.31 -1.52
N ILE A 29 -4.02 0.15 -0.38
CA ILE A 29 -3.95 1.54 0.05
C ILE A 29 -3.23 1.59 1.40
N GLY A 30 -2.30 2.53 1.53
CA GLY A 30 -1.63 2.76 2.81
C GLY A 30 -1.09 4.18 2.98
N GLU A 31 -0.62 4.50 4.17
CA GLU A 31 0.03 5.79 4.49
C GLU A 31 1.53 5.69 4.77
N THR A 32 2.21 6.82 4.62
CA THR A 32 3.56 6.96 5.18
C THR A 32 3.93 8.39 5.55
N ALA A 33 4.58 8.55 6.71
CA ALA A 33 5.31 9.77 7.08
C ALA A 33 6.67 9.89 6.37
N ARG A 34 7.26 8.75 5.97
CA ARG A 34 8.61 8.70 5.37
C ARG A 34 8.52 8.90 3.85
N PRO A 35 9.66 9.06 3.14
CA PRO A 35 9.63 9.04 1.68
C PRO A 35 8.95 7.79 1.15
N LEU A 36 8.06 7.96 0.17
CA LEU A 36 7.27 6.88 -0.41
C LEU A 36 8.16 5.72 -0.88
N TRP A 37 9.29 6.00 -1.52
CA TRP A 37 10.24 4.99 -2.00
C TRP A 37 10.67 3.98 -0.93
N LYS A 38 10.75 4.38 0.35
CA LYS A 38 11.11 3.45 1.44
C LYS A 38 10.00 2.42 1.68
N ARG A 39 8.74 2.84 1.63
CA ARG A 39 7.60 1.90 1.71
C ARG A 39 7.50 1.04 0.46
N MET A 40 7.75 1.64 -0.71
CA MET A 40 7.76 0.90 -1.97
C MET A 40 8.78 -0.25 -1.95
N ASP A 41 10.00 0.03 -1.50
CA ASP A 41 11.06 -0.97 -1.36
C ASP A 41 10.67 -2.10 -0.41
N GLU A 42 10.05 -1.79 0.73
CA GLU A 42 9.57 -2.80 1.67
C GLU A 42 8.50 -3.71 1.06
N HIS A 43 7.51 -3.14 0.35
CA HIS A 43 6.48 -3.91 -0.34
C HIS A 43 7.07 -4.79 -1.44
N VAL A 44 8.01 -4.27 -2.23
CA VAL A 44 8.70 -5.04 -3.28
C VAL A 44 9.56 -6.15 -2.68
N ARG A 45 10.26 -5.90 -1.56
CA ARG A 45 11.04 -6.94 -0.87
C ARG A 45 10.15 -8.05 -0.32
N ALA A 46 9.01 -7.70 0.27
CA ALA A 46 8.03 -8.66 0.76
C ALA A 46 7.44 -9.51 -0.37
N LEU A 47 7.02 -8.87 -1.46
CA LEU A 47 6.49 -9.55 -2.65
C LEU A 47 7.50 -10.56 -3.24
N ARG A 48 8.79 -10.22 -3.27
CA ARG A 48 9.85 -11.08 -3.82
C ARG A 48 10.28 -12.20 -2.88
N ASN A 49 10.15 -12.00 -1.57
CA ASN A 49 10.62 -12.94 -0.54
C ASN A 49 9.49 -13.24 0.46
N PRO A 50 8.38 -13.85 0.01
CA PRO A 50 7.16 -13.96 0.83
C PRO A 50 7.38 -14.76 2.13
N GLN A 51 8.30 -15.73 2.13
CA GLN A 51 8.63 -16.54 3.30
C GLN A 51 9.32 -15.73 4.41
N SER A 52 10.06 -14.68 4.06
CA SER A 52 10.75 -13.82 5.04
C SER A 52 9.83 -12.78 5.69
N TYR A 53 8.66 -12.52 5.10
CA TYR A 53 7.72 -11.50 5.55
C TYR A 53 6.28 -12.03 5.52
N PRO A 54 5.97 -13.14 6.21
CA PRO A 54 4.71 -13.86 6.03
C PRO A 54 3.45 -13.04 6.35
N ASP A 55 3.57 -12.04 7.23
CA ASP A 55 2.45 -11.19 7.63
C ASP A 55 2.21 -10.01 6.69
N ASN A 56 3.17 -9.69 5.81
CA ASN A 56 3.03 -8.56 4.91
C ASN A 56 1.91 -8.83 3.86
N PRO A 57 1.06 -7.83 3.56
CA PRO A 57 -0.02 -7.97 2.57
C PRO A 57 0.46 -8.48 1.21
N PHE A 58 1.60 -8.01 0.71
CA PHE A 58 2.14 -8.41 -0.58
C PHE A 58 2.73 -9.81 -0.58
N SER A 59 3.30 -10.28 0.55
CA SER A 59 3.71 -11.68 0.69
C SER A 59 2.52 -12.63 0.62
N LYS A 60 1.43 -12.29 1.32
CA LYS A 60 0.18 -13.05 1.30
C LYS A 60 -0.42 -13.04 -0.10
N HIS A 61 -0.50 -11.86 -0.73
CA HIS A 61 -0.99 -11.71 -2.10
C HIS A 61 -0.17 -12.56 -3.10
N HIS A 62 1.17 -12.50 -3.05
CA HIS A 62 2.03 -13.35 -3.88
C HIS A 62 1.71 -14.83 -3.68
N THR A 63 1.65 -15.27 -2.42
CA THR A 63 1.41 -16.69 -2.09
C THR A 63 0.02 -17.16 -2.54
N LEU A 64 -0.99 -16.30 -2.48
CA LEU A 64 -2.36 -16.66 -2.85
C LEU A 64 -2.63 -16.59 -4.36
N LYS A 65 -1.99 -15.65 -5.07
CA LYS A 65 -2.33 -15.31 -6.47
C LYS A 65 -1.23 -15.59 -7.48
N HIS A 66 0.04 -15.56 -7.06
CA HIS A 66 1.20 -15.58 -7.95
C HIS A 66 2.27 -16.62 -7.58
N THR A 67 1.93 -17.64 -6.78
CA THR A 67 2.91 -18.65 -6.30
C THR A 67 3.72 -19.35 -7.39
N ARG A 68 3.15 -19.52 -8.59
CA ARG A 68 3.80 -20.21 -9.72
C ARG A 68 4.32 -19.26 -10.79
N GLU A 69 4.26 -17.96 -10.52
CA GLU A 69 4.63 -16.89 -11.45
C GLU A 69 5.83 -16.12 -10.90
N PRO A 70 6.60 -15.44 -11.77
CA PRO A 70 7.57 -14.46 -11.29
C PRO A 70 6.87 -13.37 -10.46
N PRO A 71 7.55 -12.80 -9.44
CA PRO A 71 6.97 -11.73 -8.63
C PRO A 71 6.51 -10.56 -9.52
N PRO A 72 5.24 -10.14 -9.42
CA PRO A 72 4.69 -9.14 -10.33
C PRO A 72 5.32 -7.76 -10.11
N GLN A 73 5.19 -6.89 -11.11
CA GLN A 73 5.51 -5.49 -10.92
C GLN A 73 4.44 -4.80 -10.08
N LEU A 74 4.87 -3.87 -9.24
CA LEU A 74 4.00 -2.97 -8.49
C LEU A 74 4.05 -1.56 -9.09
N ARG A 75 2.87 -0.97 -9.23
CA ARG A 75 2.64 0.38 -9.74
C ARG A 75 2.10 1.25 -8.61
N PHE A 76 2.73 2.40 -8.39
CA PHE A 76 2.46 3.28 -7.25
C PHE A 76 1.95 4.63 -7.71
N SER A 77 0.93 5.14 -7.03
CA SER A 77 0.39 6.49 -7.21
C SER A 77 0.04 7.11 -5.85
N ILE A 78 -0.04 8.44 -5.79
CA ILE A 78 -0.42 9.16 -4.58
C ILE A 78 -1.90 9.54 -4.65
N PHE A 79 -2.66 9.20 -3.61
CA PHE A 79 -4.02 9.71 -3.41
C PHE A 79 -4.01 11.09 -2.76
N HIS A 80 -3.30 11.23 -1.65
CA HIS A 80 -3.28 12.47 -0.87
C HIS A 80 -1.85 12.88 -0.53
N LYS A 81 -1.56 14.17 -0.65
CA LYS A 81 -0.24 14.79 -0.39
C LYS A 81 -0.32 15.72 0.82
N ASN A 82 0.85 16.06 1.39
CA ASN A 82 1.00 17.09 2.42
C ASN A 82 0.24 16.84 3.73
N LEU A 83 -0.03 15.58 4.08
CA LEU A 83 -0.75 15.21 5.30
C LEU A 83 0.24 15.10 6.46
N ALA A 84 0.81 16.21 6.92
CA ALA A 84 1.85 16.20 7.95
C ALA A 84 1.34 15.66 9.30
N ASP A 85 0.10 15.99 9.66
CA ASP A 85 -0.55 15.50 10.87
C ASP A 85 -0.77 13.97 10.78
N PRO A 86 -0.24 13.18 11.74
CA PRO A 86 -0.37 11.73 11.72
C PRO A 86 -1.81 11.23 11.86
N VAL A 87 -2.66 11.94 12.61
CA VAL A 87 -4.05 11.55 12.85
C VAL A 87 -4.87 11.80 11.59
N GLU A 88 -4.75 12.99 11.00
CA GLU A 88 -5.39 13.32 9.72
C GLU A 88 -4.99 12.31 8.64
N ARG A 89 -3.68 11.99 8.55
CA ARG A 89 -3.17 11.06 7.54
C ARG A 89 -3.76 9.66 7.69
N LYS A 90 -3.87 9.16 8.92
CA LYS A 90 -4.50 7.86 9.20
C LYS A 90 -6.01 7.87 8.97
N ILE A 91 -6.71 8.96 9.29
CA ILE A 91 -8.14 9.10 8.97
C ILE A 91 -8.36 9.09 7.46
N LYS A 92 -7.50 9.78 6.69
CA LYS A 92 -7.57 9.77 5.21
C LYS A 92 -7.32 8.37 4.64
N GLU A 93 -6.28 7.68 5.09
CA GLU A 93 -6.04 6.27 4.74
C GLU A 93 -7.28 5.41 5.00
N ALA A 94 -7.86 5.55 6.20
CA ALA A 94 -9.01 4.76 6.60
C ALA A 94 -10.25 5.03 5.75
N LEU A 95 -10.52 6.30 5.43
CA LEU A 95 -11.62 6.69 4.55
C LEU A 95 -11.46 6.10 3.14
N GLU A 96 -10.24 6.12 2.59
CA GLU A 96 -9.98 5.52 1.27
C GLU A 96 -10.12 4.00 1.29
N ILE A 97 -9.61 3.32 2.33
CA ILE A 97 -9.81 1.87 2.50
C ILE A 97 -11.30 1.53 2.59
N LYS A 98 -12.07 2.31 3.35
CA LYS A 98 -13.52 2.13 3.48
C LYS A 98 -14.24 2.33 2.15
N HIS A 99 -13.83 3.34 1.38
CA HIS A 99 -14.48 3.70 0.13
C HIS A 99 -14.19 2.68 -0.99
N TRP A 100 -12.95 2.21 -1.08
CA TRP A 100 -12.48 1.37 -2.19
C TRP A 100 -12.43 -0.13 -1.92
N GLU A 101 -12.50 -0.54 -0.64
CA GLU A 101 -12.39 -1.94 -0.20
C GLU A 101 -11.24 -2.72 -0.88
N PRO A 102 -9.99 -2.22 -0.80
CA PRO A 102 -8.84 -2.76 -1.53
C PRO A 102 -8.59 -4.26 -1.24
N PRO A 103 -8.53 -5.14 -2.26
CA PRO A 103 -8.40 -6.59 -2.05
C PRO A 103 -7.11 -7.03 -1.36
N ILE A 104 -6.03 -6.25 -1.48
CA ILE A 104 -4.71 -6.62 -0.91
C ILE A 104 -4.61 -6.22 0.57
N ASN A 105 -5.30 -5.17 1.02
CA ASN A 105 -5.30 -4.81 2.44
C ASN A 105 -5.86 -5.97 3.27
N ASN A 106 -5.19 -6.29 4.38
CA ASN A 106 -5.63 -7.41 5.21
C ASN A 106 -6.78 -6.98 6.14
N ARG A 107 -7.51 -7.95 6.71
CA ARG A 107 -8.65 -7.69 7.60
C ARG A 107 -8.28 -6.88 8.85
N GLU A 108 -7.05 -7.01 9.34
CA GLU A 108 -6.58 -6.27 10.53
C GLU A 108 -6.34 -4.80 10.19
N GLU A 109 -5.72 -4.52 9.04
CA GLU A 109 -5.57 -3.17 8.48
C GLU A 109 -6.94 -2.53 8.26
N MET A 110 -7.89 -3.27 7.68
CA MET A 110 -9.27 -2.80 7.52
C MET A 110 -9.94 -2.52 8.86
N LYS A 111 -9.85 -3.43 9.84
CA LYS A 111 -10.44 -3.23 11.18
C LYS A 111 -9.84 -2.02 11.89
N TYR A 112 -8.52 -1.88 11.84
CA TYR A 112 -7.82 -0.74 12.44
C TYR A 112 -8.25 0.56 11.78
N ALA A 113 -8.26 0.62 10.44
CA ALA A 113 -8.78 1.76 9.69
C ALA A 113 -10.20 2.12 10.12
N MET A 114 -11.12 1.15 10.16
CA MET A 114 -12.51 1.42 10.55
C MET A 114 -12.62 1.97 11.98
N SER A 115 -11.76 1.53 12.91
CA SER A 115 -11.77 2.04 14.29
C SER A 115 -11.49 3.55 14.40
N LEU A 116 -10.78 4.13 13.43
CA LEU A 116 -10.41 5.56 13.44
C LEU A 116 -11.52 6.50 12.96
N ILE A 117 -12.54 5.97 12.27
CA ILE A 117 -13.64 6.78 11.69
C ILE A 117 -14.92 6.66 12.52
N THR A 118 -14.97 5.73 13.48
CA THR A 118 -16.15 5.44 14.30
C THR A 118 -16.10 6.11 15.68
N LEU A 119 -15.24 7.12 15.84
CA LEU A 119 -15.14 7.95 17.05
C LEU A 119 -16.22 9.03 17.10
#